data_AF-A0A7S9CWT5-F1
#
_entry.id   AF-A0A7S9CWT5-F1
#
_cell.length_a   1.000
_cell.length_b   1.000
_cell.length_c   1.000
_cell.angle_alpha   90.00
_cell.angle_beta   90.00
_cell.angle_gamma   90.00
#
_symmetry.space_group_name_H-M   'P 1'
#
loop_
_entity.id
_entity.type
_entity.pdbx_description
1 polymer ?
#
loop_
_entity_poly.entity_id
_entity_poly.type
_entity_poly.pdbx_seq_one_letter_code
_entity_poly.pdbx_strand_id
1 'polypeptide(L)'
;MSASVAGTTQIDGIFYGCTYLSTALGRQVWQNYYAGSGAAGDVTAYICTDPEAQFIVQSNNTAIAFADIGANINFVAGTPNSTTQFATSAVDQSTISTTNTLPFRIVGLLSQSAPPGTDGADNTSAFNRVIVSANNWDRKSLLGIS
;
A
#
# COMPACT_ATOMS: atom_id res chain seq x y z
N MET A 1 -11.82 8.74 3.90
CA MET A 1 -10.89 7.70 4.34
C MET A 1 -9.58 8.38 4.63
N SER A 2 -9.23 8.50 5.90
CA SER A 2 -7.95 9.06 6.32
C SER A 2 -6.86 8.10 5.86
N ALA A 3 -5.90 8.55 5.05
CA ALA A 3 -4.72 7.75 4.77
C ALA A 3 -3.96 7.56 6.10
N SER A 4 -3.75 6.33 6.53
CA SER A 4 -2.95 6.04 7.71
C SER A 4 -1.56 6.64 7.54
N VAL A 5 -1.08 7.37 8.55
CA VAL A 5 0.32 7.79 8.62
C VAL A 5 1.15 6.63 9.16
N ALA A 6 2.34 6.46 8.59
CA ALA A 6 3.32 5.45 8.95
C ALA A 6 3.49 5.36 10.48
N GLY A 7 3.12 4.22 11.08
CA GLY A 7 3.42 3.89 12.48
C GLY A 7 2.52 4.50 13.57
N THR A 8 1.43 5.21 13.24
CA THR A 8 0.54 5.79 14.27
C THR A 8 -0.82 5.11 14.40
N THR A 9 -1.28 4.36 13.39
CA THR A 9 -2.52 3.57 13.44
C THR A 9 -2.32 2.20 12.81
N GLN A 10 -3.03 1.19 13.33
CA GLN A 10 -3.06 -0.14 12.74
C GLN A 10 -3.71 -0.06 11.35
N ILE A 11 -3.21 -0.85 10.39
CA ILE A 11 -3.68 -0.82 9.00
C ILE A 11 -4.70 -1.92 8.80
N ASP A 12 -5.90 -1.58 8.33
CA ASP A 12 -6.93 -2.58 8.04
C ASP A 12 -6.64 -3.39 6.77
N GLY A 13 -6.01 -2.75 5.78
CA GLY A 13 -5.58 -3.37 4.53
C GLY A 13 -5.26 -2.34 3.45
N ILE A 14 -5.21 -2.78 2.19
CA ILE A 14 -4.95 -1.93 1.03
C ILE A 14 -6.28 -1.52 0.39
N PHE A 15 -6.51 -0.21 0.27
CA PHE A 15 -7.69 0.32 -0.43
C PHE A 15 -7.67 -0.05 -1.91
N TYR A 16 -8.74 -0.68 -2.38
CA TYR A 16 -8.90 -1.10 -3.77
C TYR A 16 -9.79 -0.13 -4.58
N GLY A 17 -10.71 0.55 -3.90
CA GLY A 17 -11.62 1.51 -4.51
C GLY A 17 -12.88 1.71 -3.70
N CYS A 18 -13.77 2.57 -4.17
CA CYS A 18 -15.06 2.81 -3.55
C CYS A 18 -16.17 2.97 -4.57
N THR A 19 -17.40 2.65 -4.16
CA THR A 19 -18.62 3.01 -4.88
C THR A 19 -19.45 3.95 -4.05
N TYR A 20 -19.94 5.02 -4.69
CA TYR A 20 -20.85 5.97 -4.06
C TYR A 20 -21.83 6.57 -5.06
N LEU A 21 -22.93 7.15 -4.57
CA LEU A 21 -23.87 7.92 -5.37
C LEU A 21 -23.28 9.30 -5.68
N SER A 22 -22.93 9.55 -6.94
CA SER A 22 -22.40 10.86 -7.34
C SER A 22 -23.52 11.89 -7.41
N THR A 23 -23.40 12.99 -6.66
CA THR A 23 -24.37 14.11 -6.72
C THR A 23 -24.35 14.84 -8.06
N ALA A 24 -23.19 14.87 -8.73
CA ALA A 24 -23.03 15.51 -10.03
C ALA A 24 -23.65 14.69 -11.18
N LEU A 25 -23.58 13.35 -11.08
CA LEU A 25 -24.02 12.44 -12.15
C LEU A 25 -25.36 11.76 -11.86
N GLY A 26 -25.88 11.86 -10.63
CA GLY A 26 -27.16 11.28 -10.21
C GLY A 26 -27.19 9.74 -10.22
N ARG A 27 -26.03 9.07 -10.24
CA ARG A 27 -25.91 7.61 -10.31
C ARG A 27 -24.75 7.08 -9.48
N GLN A 28 -24.79 5.78 -9.16
CA GLN A 28 -23.70 5.10 -8.49
C GLN A 28 -22.49 5.00 -9.43
N VAL A 29 -21.32 5.38 -8.93
CA VAL A 29 -20.06 5.37 -9.67
C VAL A 29 -19.00 4.60 -8.89
N TRP A 30 -18.16 3.87 -9.62
CA TRP A 30 -16.92 3.31 -9.09
C TRP A 30 -15.81 4.36 -9.22
N GLN A 31 -15.01 4.53 -8.17
CA GLN A 31 -13.79 5.34 -8.19
C GLN A 31 -12.64 4.59 -7.53
N ASN A 32 -11.45 4.73 -8.11
CA ASN A 32 -10.19 4.20 -7.58
C ASN A 32 -9.64 5.04 -6.41
N TYR A 33 -10.21 6.23 -6.17
CA TYR A 33 -9.87 7.12 -5.07
C TYR A 33 -11.15 7.73 -4.48
N TYR A 34 -11.05 8.26 -3.25
CA TYR A 34 -12.16 9.00 -2.64
C TYR A 34 -11.79 10.49 -2.50
N ALA A 35 -12.49 11.35 -3.24
CA ALA A 35 -12.23 12.79 -3.30
C ALA A 35 -12.68 13.59 -2.05
N GLY A 36 -13.27 12.93 -1.05
CA GLY A 36 -13.77 13.59 0.17
C GLY A 36 -15.07 14.38 -0.01
N SER A 37 -15.51 14.61 -1.25
CA SER A 37 -16.70 15.40 -1.60
C SER A 37 -17.39 14.83 -2.85
N GLY A 38 -18.69 15.12 -3.03
CA GLY A 38 -19.45 14.69 -4.21
C GLY A 38 -20.16 13.34 -4.09
N ALA A 39 -20.09 12.70 -2.93
CA ALA A 39 -20.96 11.57 -2.57
C ALA A 39 -22.21 12.08 -1.86
N ALA A 40 -23.39 11.58 -2.26
CA ALA A 40 -24.61 11.69 -1.46
C ALA A 40 -24.81 10.40 -0.67
N GLY A 41 -24.91 10.51 0.66
CA GLY A 41 -25.15 9.38 1.54
C GLY A 41 -23.93 8.48 1.75
N ASP A 42 -24.20 7.18 1.90
CA ASP A 42 -23.19 6.18 2.28
C ASP A 42 -22.20 5.89 1.15
N VAL A 43 -20.95 5.66 1.54
CA VAL A 43 -19.84 5.28 0.65
C VAL A 43 -19.43 3.86 0.98
N THR A 44 -19.48 2.96 -0.01
CA THR A 44 -18.98 1.59 0.15
C THR A 44 -17.52 1.55 -0.29
N ALA A 45 -16.60 1.31 0.65
CA ALA A 45 -15.17 1.15 0.38
C ALA A 45 -14.80 -0.34 0.31
N TYR A 46 -13.93 -0.68 -0.64
CA TYR A 46 -13.39 -2.02 -0.83
C TYR A 46 -11.93 -2.03 -0.41
N ILE A 47 -11.60 -2.92 0.52
CA ILE A 47 -10.26 -3.03 1.11
C ILE A 47 -9.79 -4.47 0.94
N CYS A 48 -8.62 -4.64 0.32
CA CYS A 48 -7.93 -5.92 0.28
C CYS A 48 -7.26 -6.15 1.64
N THR A 49 -7.78 -7.14 2.34
CA THR A 49 -7.37 -7.47 3.71
C THR A 49 -6.74 -8.85 3.81
N ASP A 50 -6.71 -9.60 2.70
CA ASP A 50 -6.20 -10.96 2.61
C ASP A 50 -4.73 -11.05 3.07
N PRO A 51 -4.41 -11.87 4.10
CA PRO A 51 -3.05 -12.02 4.59
C PRO A 51 -2.08 -12.63 3.55
N GLU A 52 -2.60 -13.39 2.57
CA GLU A 52 -1.79 -14.00 1.51
C GLU A 52 -1.60 -13.09 0.29
N ALA A 53 -2.29 -11.93 0.27
CA ALA A 53 -2.11 -10.97 -0.82
C ALA A 53 -0.68 -10.42 -0.85
N GLN A 54 -0.09 -10.44 -2.04
CA GLN A 54 1.22 -9.87 -2.32
C GLN A 54 1.07 -8.66 -3.24
N PHE A 55 1.83 -7.60 -2.92
CA PHE A 55 1.78 -6.34 -3.65
C PHE A 55 3.18 -5.96 -4.12
N ILE A 56 3.29 -5.50 -5.36
CA ILE A 56 4.52 -4.90 -5.87
C ILE A 56 4.51 -3.42 -5.53
N VAL A 57 5.51 -2.97 -4.79
CA VAL A 57 5.66 -1.59 -4.33
C VAL A 57 7.06 -1.09 -4.63
N GLN A 58 7.16 0.21 -4.91
CA GLN A 58 8.45 0.86 -5.16
C GLN A 58 9.10 1.27 -3.83
N SER A 59 10.41 1.19 -3.78
CA SER A 59 11.21 1.73 -2.69
C SER A 59 11.37 3.26 -2.82
N ASN A 60 11.48 3.98 -1.69
CA ASN A 60 11.52 5.44 -1.65
C ASN A 60 12.87 6.06 -2.09
N ASN A 61 14.01 5.79 -1.43
CA ASN A 61 15.25 6.54 -1.71
C ASN A 61 16.51 5.70 -1.98
N THR A 62 16.54 4.44 -1.55
CA THR A 62 17.70 3.52 -1.71
C THR A 62 17.25 2.16 -2.24
N ALA A 63 18.16 1.33 -2.72
CA ALA A 63 17.78 -0.03 -3.09
C ALA A 63 17.40 -0.85 -1.84
N ILE A 64 16.37 -1.69 -1.96
CA ILE A 64 16.13 -2.82 -1.04
C ILE A 64 16.89 -4.02 -1.60
N ALA A 65 17.77 -4.60 -0.79
CA ALA A 65 18.66 -5.66 -1.20
C ALA A 65 18.05 -7.05 -0.97
N PHE A 66 18.67 -8.08 -1.55
CA PHE A 66 18.26 -9.47 -1.37
C PHE A 66 18.37 -9.91 0.11
N ALA A 67 19.28 -9.32 0.87
CA ALA A 67 19.47 -9.58 2.29
C ALA A 67 18.29 -9.08 3.16
N ASP A 68 17.47 -8.15 2.64
CA ASP A 68 16.33 -7.59 3.36
C ASP A 68 15.07 -8.47 3.22
N ILE A 69 15.11 -9.51 2.38
CA ILE A 69 14.01 -10.46 2.25
C ILE A 69 13.78 -11.15 3.60
N GLY A 70 12.54 -11.11 4.06
CA GLY A 70 12.13 -11.65 5.36
C GLY A 70 12.10 -10.62 6.48
N ALA A 71 12.66 -9.42 6.29
CA ALA A 71 12.52 -8.30 7.22
C ALA A 71 11.16 -7.60 7.07
N ASN A 72 10.78 -6.85 8.11
CA ASN A 72 9.57 -6.04 8.11
C ASN A 72 9.91 -4.60 7.74
N ILE A 73 8.96 -3.90 7.13
CA ILE A 73 9.16 -2.56 6.58
C ILE A 73 7.91 -1.71 6.74
N ASN A 74 8.11 -0.41 6.93
CA ASN A 74 7.05 0.58 6.89
C ASN A 74 6.93 1.21 5.50
N PHE A 75 5.86 1.97 5.30
CA PHE A 75 5.67 2.78 4.11
C PHE A 75 5.79 4.26 4.45
N VAL A 76 6.09 5.05 3.44
CA VAL A 76 5.94 6.51 3.48
C VAL A 76 4.75 6.87 2.59
N ALA A 77 3.81 7.60 3.17
CA ALA A 77 2.69 8.14 2.41
C ALA A 77 3.17 9.34 1.60
N GLY A 78 3.07 9.25 0.27
CA GLY A 78 3.29 10.39 -0.61
C GLY A 78 2.03 11.24 -0.78
N THR A 79 2.19 12.44 -1.34
CA THR A 79 1.05 13.27 -1.76
C THR A 79 0.34 12.60 -2.95
N PRO A 80 -0.94 12.21 -2.83
CA PRO A 80 -1.67 11.59 -3.93
C PRO A 80 -1.68 12.48 -5.18
N ASN A 81 -1.56 11.89 -6.36
CA ASN A 81 -1.61 12.66 -7.61
C ASN A 81 -3.07 12.92 -7.98
N SER A 82 -3.50 14.18 -7.94
CA SER A 82 -4.89 14.58 -8.25
C SER A 82 -5.25 14.45 -9.74
N THR A 83 -4.27 14.37 -10.63
CA THR A 83 -4.48 14.20 -12.07
C THR A 83 -4.64 12.73 -12.44
N THR A 84 -3.71 11.88 -11.99
CA THR A 84 -3.74 10.43 -12.31
C THR A 84 -4.56 9.61 -11.32
N GLN A 85 -4.94 10.21 -10.18
CA GLN A 85 -5.75 9.59 -9.13
C GLN A 85 -5.11 8.34 -8.52
N PHE A 86 -3.78 8.21 -8.65
CA PHE A 86 -3.02 7.11 -8.08
C PHE A 86 -2.33 7.51 -6.78
N ALA A 87 -2.16 6.50 -5.91
CA ALA A 87 -1.34 6.61 -4.73
C ALA A 87 0.14 6.77 -5.11
N THR A 88 0.85 7.58 -4.35
CA THR A 88 2.29 7.84 -4.49
C THR A 88 3.08 7.29 -3.29
N SER A 89 2.47 6.34 -2.57
CA SER A 89 3.09 5.71 -1.42
C SER A 89 4.22 4.78 -1.85
N ALA A 90 5.32 4.79 -1.11
CA ALA A 90 6.49 3.95 -1.32
C ALA A 90 6.85 3.23 -0.02
N VAL A 91 7.62 2.14 -0.10
CA VAL A 91 8.20 1.54 1.10
C VAL A 91 9.46 2.28 1.53
N ASP A 92 9.60 2.49 2.84
CA ASP A 92 10.70 3.25 3.42
C ASP A 92 11.81 2.31 3.90
N GLN A 93 12.91 2.29 3.16
CA GLN A 93 14.07 1.43 3.40
C GLN A 93 14.72 1.71 4.75
N SER A 94 14.62 2.94 5.26
CA SER A 94 15.19 3.31 6.57
C SER A 94 14.48 2.61 7.75
N THR A 95 13.30 2.05 7.50
CA THR A 95 12.48 1.37 8.50
C THR A 95 12.65 -0.14 8.51
N ILE A 96 13.51 -0.69 7.64
CA ILE A 96 13.77 -2.14 7.57
C ILE A 96 14.25 -2.64 8.93
N SER A 97 13.50 -3.55 9.52
CA SER A 97 13.74 -4.05 10.87
C SER A 97 13.07 -5.40 11.10
N THR A 98 13.47 -6.11 12.15
CA THR A 98 12.76 -7.29 12.66
C THR A 98 11.57 -6.93 13.56
N THR A 99 11.22 -5.64 13.64
CA THR A 99 10.13 -5.14 14.48
C THR A 99 8.77 -5.66 13.98
N ASN A 100 8.04 -6.38 14.83
CA ASN A 100 6.77 -7.03 14.46
C ASN A 100 5.60 -6.07 14.30
N THR A 101 5.69 -4.83 14.81
CA THR A 101 4.62 -3.83 14.69
C THR A 101 4.58 -3.18 13.30
N LEU A 102 5.62 -3.37 12.49
CA LEU A 102 5.67 -2.84 11.13
C LEU A 102 4.64 -3.53 10.21
N PRO A 103 3.98 -2.77 9.33
CA PRO A 103 2.78 -3.24 8.63
C PRO A 103 3.05 -4.28 7.54
N PHE A 104 4.22 -4.24 6.90
CA PHE A 104 4.54 -5.09 5.75
C PHE A 104 5.77 -5.95 6.01
N ARG A 105 5.83 -7.09 5.31
CA ARG A 105 7.02 -7.94 5.22
C ARG A 105 7.51 -8.01 3.79
N ILE A 106 8.82 -7.92 3.59
CA ILE A 106 9.45 -8.08 2.28
C ILE A 106 9.52 -9.58 1.98
N VAL A 107 8.85 -10.02 0.91
CA VAL A 107 8.79 -11.45 0.53
C VAL A 107 9.60 -11.74 -0.73
N GLY A 108 9.97 -10.72 -1.50
CA GLY A 108 10.83 -10.86 -2.67
C GLY A 108 11.15 -9.55 -3.34
N LEU A 109 12.01 -9.61 -4.34
CA LEU A 109 12.36 -8.48 -5.21
C LEU A 109 11.74 -8.70 -6.59
N LEU A 110 11.38 -7.62 -7.29
CA LEU A 110 10.80 -7.71 -8.63
C LEU A 110 11.73 -8.46 -9.61
N SER A 111 13.04 -8.32 -9.43
CA SER A 111 14.07 -9.02 -10.20
C SER A 111 13.97 -10.55 -10.19
N GLN A 112 13.32 -11.13 -9.18
CA GLN A 112 13.16 -12.58 -9.07
C GLN A 112 12.01 -13.11 -9.94
N SER A 113 11.05 -12.27 -10.31
CA SER A 113 9.84 -12.67 -11.04
C SER A 113 9.68 -11.97 -12.39
N ALA A 114 10.36 -10.85 -12.62
CA ALA A 114 10.23 -10.06 -13.84
C ALA A 114 11.29 -10.42 -14.89
N PRO A 115 10.97 -10.28 -16.19
CA PRO A 115 11.96 -10.41 -17.26
C PRO A 115 13.15 -9.45 -17.08
N PRO A 116 14.36 -9.82 -17.55
CA PRO A 116 15.51 -8.93 -17.56
C PRO A 116 15.20 -7.61 -18.29
N GLY A 117 15.67 -6.48 -17.74
CA GLY A 117 15.42 -5.14 -18.30
C GLY A 117 14.09 -4.50 -17.87
N THR A 118 13.33 -5.12 -16.96
CA THR A 118 12.14 -4.50 -16.39
C THR A 118 12.51 -3.32 -15.49
N ASP A 119 11.82 -2.19 -15.64
CA ASP A 119 12.02 -1.00 -14.81
C ASP A 119 11.81 -1.31 -13.32
N GLY A 120 12.78 -0.91 -12.50
CA GLY A 120 12.79 -1.17 -11.06
C GLY A 120 13.19 -2.60 -10.68
N ALA A 121 13.68 -3.42 -11.61
CA ALA A 121 14.24 -4.75 -11.33
C ALA A 121 15.75 -4.73 -11.03
N ASP A 122 16.41 -3.57 -11.00
CA ASP A 122 17.80 -3.48 -10.53
C ASP A 122 17.84 -3.43 -9.00
N ASN A 123 18.43 -4.44 -8.38
CA ASN A 123 18.53 -4.57 -6.91
C ASN A 123 19.58 -3.66 -6.27
N THR A 124 20.32 -2.89 -7.07
CA THR A 124 21.39 -2.00 -6.60
C THR A 124 21.05 -0.52 -6.76
N SER A 125 20.08 -0.21 -7.63
CA SER A 125 19.62 1.16 -7.87
C SER A 125 18.48 1.55 -6.93
N ALA A 126 18.43 2.84 -6.60
CA ALA A 126 17.29 3.43 -5.91
C ALA A 126 15.99 3.20 -6.69
N PHE A 127 14.86 3.24 -5.98
CA PHE A 127 13.52 3.04 -6.56
C PHE A 127 13.29 1.65 -7.14
N ASN A 128 14.06 0.66 -6.71
CA ASN A 128 13.78 -0.73 -7.03
C ASN A 128 12.40 -1.15 -6.49
N ARG A 129 11.78 -2.11 -7.18
CA ARG A 129 10.46 -2.61 -6.85
C ARG A 129 10.57 -3.92 -6.11
N VAL A 130 9.80 -4.04 -5.05
CA VAL A 130 9.79 -5.19 -4.16
C VAL A 130 8.39 -5.75 -4.01
N ILE A 131 8.32 -7.02 -3.66
CA ILE A 131 7.09 -7.72 -3.35
C ILE A 131 6.94 -7.72 -1.84
N VAL A 132 5.83 -7.17 -1.36
CA VAL A 132 5.49 -7.13 0.06
C VAL A 132 4.22 -7.90 0.35
N SER A 133 4.15 -8.49 1.54
CA SER A 133 2.94 -9.11 2.09
C SER A 133 2.52 -8.42 3.38
N ALA A 134 1.28 -8.68 3.80
CA ALA A 134 0.78 -8.22 5.09
C ALA A 134 1.60 -8.79 6.26
N ASN A 135 1.96 -7.95 7.23
CA ASN A 135 2.58 -8.39 8.49
C ASN A 135 1.72 -8.06 9.71
N ASN A 136 1.45 -6.78 9.98
CA ASN A 136 0.72 -6.36 11.18
C ASN A 136 -0.51 -5.52 10.84
N TRP A 137 -1.52 -6.18 10.26
CA TRP A 137 -2.81 -5.57 9.94
C TRP A 137 -3.84 -5.79 11.05
N ASP A 138 -4.92 -5.00 11.09
CA ASP A 138 -5.89 -4.96 12.19
C ASP A 138 -6.53 -6.31 12.51
N ARG A 139 -6.66 -7.16 11.51
CA ARG A 139 -7.21 -8.52 11.67
C ARG A 139 -6.34 -9.48 12.49
N LYS A 140 -5.11 -9.09 12.83
CA LYS A 140 -4.27 -9.80 13.81
C LYS A 140 -4.50 -9.36 15.25
N SER A 141 -5.27 -8.28 15.46
CA SER A 141 -5.80 -7.88 16.76
C SER A 141 -7.10 -8.62 17.05
N LEU A 142 -7.23 -9.16 18.26
CA LEU A 142 -8.47 -9.78 18.76
C LEU A 142 -9.52 -8.73 19.18
N LEU A 143 -9.15 -7.45 19.14
CA LEU A 143 -10.02 -6.32 19.41
C LEU A 143 -10.50 -5.84 18.03
N GLY A 144 -11.78 -6.03 17.73
CA GLY A 144 -12.32 -5.82 16.39
C GLY A 144 -12.08 -4.42 15.81
N ILE A 145 -12.19 -4.32 14.48
CA ILE A 145 -12.14 -3.10 13.68
C ILE A 145 -13.10 -2.07 14.30
N SER A 146 -12.55 -0.97 14.83
CA SER A 146 -13.30 0.16 15.43
C SER A 146 -13.47 1.31 14.46
#